data_AF-A0A351UIN0-F1
#
_entry.id   AF-A0A351UIN0-F1
#
_cell.length_a   1.000
_cell.length_b   1.000
_cell.length_c   1.000
_cell.angle_alpha   90.00
_cell.angle_beta   90.00
_cell.angle_gamma   90.00
#
_symmetry.space_group_name_H-M   'P 1'
#
loop_
_entity.id
_entity.type
_entity.pdbx_description
1 polymer ?
#
loop_
_entity_poly.entity_id
_entity_poly.type
_entity_poly.pdbx_seq_one_letter_code
_entity_poly.pdbx_strand_id
1 'polypeptide(L)'
;MKTKTLLAAMFLVLSGAVLSAAEPAGPGNTQASALQSEKANRSGAFAATLDEIDAIERPLLDLEARYWAWDIQNLGRTSYEDLQAKAKRWIIKPDTRDLLFKKMKAYLDAGKVPALTAEENGRLDKSKEQIRLILAPGKGDTKLIGTLSMDYCIDLRARYWAKRMQNGETEILENAKTKWPLTKDLRA
;
A
#
# COMPACT_ATOMS: atom_id res chain seq x y z
N MET A 1 50.59 28.48 14.00
CA MET A 1 51.83 28.20 13.23
C MET A 1 51.47 27.18 12.16
N LYS A 2 51.12 27.62 10.94
CA LYS A 2 51.93 27.56 9.71
C LYS A 2 52.74 26.27 9.56
N THR A 3 52.34 25.43 8.61
CA THR A 3 53.21 24.99 7.50
C THR A 3 52.34 24.46 6.35
N LYS A 4 52.37 25.20 5.23
CA LYS A 4 52.01 24.72 3.89
C LYS A 4 53.28 24.07 3.31
N THR A 5 53.15 22.95 2.62
CA THR A 5 54.14 22.53 1.63
C THR A 5 53.42 21.96 0.42
N LEU A 6 53.52 22.70 -0.68
CA LEU A 6 53.30 22.28 -2.06
C LEU A 6 54.51 21.47 -2.51
N LEU A 7 54.32 20.39 -3.25
CA LEU A 7 55.18 20.10 -4.40
C LEU A 7 54.44 19.22 -5.40
N ALA A 8 54.39 19.71 -6.63
CA ALA A 8 53.94 18.99 -7.82
C ALA A 8 55.04 18.02 -8.29
N ALA A 9 54.64 16.87 -8.82
CA ALA A 9 55.45 16.14 -9.79
C ALA A 9 54.53 15.40 -10.76
N MET A 10 54.65 15.86 -12.00
CA MET A 10 54.04 15.42 -13.22
C MET A 10 54.70 14.11 -13.68
N PHE A 11 53.93 13.05 -13.94
CA PHE A 11 54.39 11.96 -14.79
C PHE A 11 53.26 11.54 -15.74
N LEU A 12 53.52 11.85 -17.01
CA LEU A 12 52.77 11.47 -18.19
C LEU A 12 53.28 10.07 -18.60
N VAL A 13 52.43 9.05 -18.58
CA VAL A 13 52.60 7.86 -19.43
C VAL A 13 51.24 7.44 -19.99
N LEU A 14 51.29 7.20 -21.29
CA LEU A 14 50.22 6.98 -22.23
C LEU A 14 49.44 5.67 -22.04
N SER A 15 48.18 5.74 -22.47
CA SER A 15 47.44 4.76 -23.28
C SER A 15 47.33 3.30 -22.80
N GLY A 16 46.14 2.99 -22.30
CA GLY A 16 45.58 1.65 -22.25
C GLY A 16 44.06 1.75 -22.16
N ALA A 17 43.40 1.97 -23.29
CA ALA A 17 41.95 1.96 -23.39
C ALA A 17 41.43 0.54 -23.10
N VAL A 18 40.76 0.36 -21.97
CA VAL A 18 39.74 -0.68 -21.83
C VAL A 18 38.40 0.03 -21.79
N LEU A 19 37.76 0.04 -22.96
CA LEU A 19 36.42 0.52 -23.19
C LEU A 19 35.45 -0.50 -22.54
N SER A 20 35.17 -0.35 -21.25
CA SER A 20 33.95 -0.92 -20.69
C SER A 20 32.89 0.17 -20.75
N ALA A 21 32.00 0.07 -21.73
CA ALA A 21 30.85 0.94 -21.88
C ALA A 21 29.98 0.84 -20.62
N ALA A 22 30.12 1.81 -19.72
CA ALA A 22 29.11 2.11 -18.72
C ALA A 22 28.03 2.92 -19.44
N GLU A 23 26.90 2.28 -19.75
CA GLU A 23 25.67 2.99 -20.07
C GLU A 23 25.35 3.96 -18.92
N PRO A 24 25.12 5.25 -19.19
CA PRO A 24 24.60 6.14 -18.16
C PRO A 24 23.18 5.67 -17.82
N ALA A 25 22.98 5.27 -16.57
CA ALA A 25 21.67 5.02 -15.99
C ALA A 25 20.78 6.25 -16.23
N GLY A 26 19.93 6.15 -17.25
CA GLY A 26 19.00 7.20 -17.62
C GLY A 26 17.97 7.47 -16.51
N PRO A 27 17.48 8.71 -16.39
CA PRO A 27 16.44 9.06 -15.43
C PRO A 27 15.10 8.53 -15.97
N GLY A 28 14.82 7.25 -15.77
CA GLY A 28 13.70 6.63 -16.47
C GLY A 28 13.14 5.42 -15.75
N ASN A 29 12.59 5.59 -14.55
CA ASN A 29 11.62 4.60 -14.04
C ASN A 29 10.67 5.09 -12.94
N THR A 30 10.98 6.16 -12.22
CA THR A 30 10.08 6.72 -11.20
C THR A 30 8.86 7.42 -11.82
N GLN A 31 8.99 8.07 -12.98
CA GLN A 31 7.85 8.71 -13.66
C GLN A 31 6.94 7.71 -14.40
N ALA A 32 7.49 6.63 -14.95
CA ALA A 32 6.70 5.60 -15.65
C ALA A 32 5.81 4.79 -14.70
N SER A 33 6.30 4.49 -13.49
CA SER A 33 5.51 3.83 -12.44
C SER A 33 4.39 4.73 -11.90
N ALA A 34 4.65 6.03 -11.74
CA ALA A 34 3.64 7.01 -11.34
C ALA A 34 2.53 7.16 -12.41
N LEU A 35 2.91 7.27 -13.69
CA LEU A 35 1.98 7.39 -14.82
C LEU A 35 1.15 6.12 -15.06
N GLN A 36 1.72 4.93 -14.83
CA GLN A 36 0.96 3.67 -14.89
C GLN A 36 0.01 3.52 -13.70
N SER A 37 0.37 4.00 -12.51
CA SER A 37 -0.54 4.03 -11.35
C SER A 37 -1.70 5.03 -11.56
N GLU A 38 -1.45 6.17 -12.22
CA GLU A 38 -2.52 7.10 -12.61
C GLU A 38 -3.41 6.53 -13.73
N LYS A 39 -2.86 5.81 -14.71
CA LYS A 39 -3.66 5.19 -15.77
C LYS A 39 -4.54 4.04 -15.27
N ALA A 40 -4.08 3.24 -14.30
CA ALA A 40 -4.91 2.21 -13.68
C ALA A 40 -6.07 2.82 -12.87
N ASN A 41 -5.81 3.91 -12.15
CA ASN A 41 -6.82 4.74 -11.48
C ASN A 41 -7.82 5.40 -12.44
N ARG A 42 -7.53 5.45 -13.76
CA ARG A 42 -8.39 6.03 -14.81
C ARG A 42 -9.08 4.99 -15.70
N SER A 43 -9.01 3.70 -15.36
CA SER A 43 -9.87 2.73 -16.05
C SER A 43 -11.32 2.91 -15.57
N GLY A 44 -12.28 2.95 -16.49
CA GLY A 44 -13.71 3.05 -16.13
C GLY A 44 -14.16 1.92 -15.19
N ALA A 45 -13.49 0.76 -15.26
CA ALA A 45 -13.71 -0.36 -14.35
C ALA A 45 -13.33 -0.03 -12.89
N PHE A 46 -12.17 0.59 -12.66
CA PHE A 46 -11.77 0.98 -11.29
C PHE A 46 -12.68 2.07 -10.71
N ALA A 47 -13.10 3.04 -11.53
CA ALA A 47 -14.07 4.04 -11.11
C ALA A 47 -15.42 3.42 -10.72
N ALA A 48 -15.93 2.47 -11.50
CA ALA A 48 -17.16 1.73 -11.17
C ALA A 48 -16.99 0.91 -9.87
N THR A 49 -15.85 0.26 -9.67
CA THR A 49 -15.54 -0.43 -8.40
C THR A 49 -15.55 0.53 -7.21
N LEU A 50 -15.00 1.74 -7.37
CA LEU A 50 -15.05 2.75 -6.32
C LEU A 50 -16.48 3.24 -6.04
N ASP A 51 -17.35 3.33 -7.06
CA ASP A 51 -18.77 3.65 -6.88
C ASP A 51 -19.50 2.57 -6.07
N GLU A 52 -19.22 1.29 -6.35
CA GLU A 52 -19.81 0.16 -5.60
C GLU A 52 -19.35 0.15 -4.13
N ILE A 53 -18.05 0.37 -3.89
CA ILE A 53 -17.49 0.45 -2.54
C ILE A 53 -18.10 1.64 -1.79
N ASP A 54 -18.18 2.81 -2.45
CA ASP A 54 -18.73 4.03 -1.87
C ASP A 54 -20.20 3.86 -1.44
N ALA A 55 -21.00 3.12 -2.21
CA ALA A 55 -22.38 2.80 -1.87
C ALA A 55 -22.51 1.95 -0.58
N ILE A 56 -21.49 1.14 -0.27
CA ILE A 56 -21.43 0.32 0.95
C ILE A 56 -20.90 1.13 2.14
N GLU A 57 -19.86 1.94 1.93
CA GLU A 57 -19.18 2.67 3.00
C GLU A 57 -19.98 3.88 3.48
N ARG A 58 -20.60 4.65 2.57
CA ARG A 58 -21.32 5.90 2.93
C ARG A 58 -22.35 5.75 4.05
N PRO A 59 -23.24 4.74 4.03
CA PRO A 59 -24.20 4.52 5.10
C PRO A 59 -23.55 4.19 6.46
N LEU A 60 -22.30 3.73 6.47
CA LEU A 60 -21.58 3.26 7.66
C LEU A 60 -20.50 4.23 8.15
N LEU A 61 -20.29 5.35 7.44
CA LEU A 61 -19.29 6.36 7.77
C LEU A 61 -19.34 6.83 9.22
N ASP A 62 -20.54 6.94 9.80
CA ASP A 62 -20.71 7.37 11.19
C ASP A 62 -20.16 6.33 12.18
N LEU A 63 -20.47 5.05 11.94
CA LEU A 63 -19.96 3.94 12.74
C LEU A 63 -18.44 3.81 12.59
N GLU A 64 -17.92 3.93 11.37
CA GLU A 64 -16.49 3.82 11.11
C GLU A 64 -15.71 5.01 11.70
N ALA A 65 -16.25 6.23 11.59
CA ALA A 65 -15.68 7.41 12.24
C ALA A 65 -15.62 7.23 13.76
N ARG A 66 -16.70 6.71 14.36
CA ARG A 66 -16.75 6.46 15.81
C ARG A 66 -15.80 5.34 16.23
N TYR A 67 -15.70 4.28 15.45
CA TYR A 67 -14.75 3.19 15.68
C TYR A 67 -13.31 3.72 15.75
N TRP A 68 -12.88 4.46 14.71
CA TRP A 68 -11.52 4.98 14.65
C TRP A 68 -11.26 6.04 15.72
N ALA A 69 -12.21 6.93 15.97
CA ALA A 69 -12.09 7.92 17.05
C ALA A 69 -11.95 7.23 18.43
N TRP A 70 -12.72 6.16 18.68
CA TRP A 70 -12.61 5.38 19.90
C TRP A 70 -11.26 4.67 20.01
N ASP A 71 -10.77 4.05 18.93
CA ASP A 71 -9.47 3.37 18.91
C ASP A 71 -8.31 4.33 19.19
N ILE A 72 -8.30 5.50 18.56
CA ILE A 72 -7.32 6.57 18.80
C ILE A 72 -7.36 7.01 20.26
N GLN A 73 -8.55 7.28 20.79
CA GLN A 73 -8.71 7.81 22.14
C GLN A 73 -8.37 6.79 23.24
N ASN A 74 -8.76 5.52 23.08
CA ASN A 74 -8.75 4.54 24.17
C ASN A 74 -7.63 3.51 24.06
N LEU A 75 -7.24 3.13 22.83
CA LEU A 75 -6.23 2.10 22.61
C LEU A 75 -4.90 2.67 22.13
N GLY A 76 -4.90 3.85 21.50
CA GLY A 76 -3.68 4.54 21.07
C GLY A 76 -2.83 3.73 20.07
N ARG A 77 -3.45 2.80 19.33
CA ARG A 77 -2.76 1.96 18.33
C ARG A 77 -2.30 2.77 17.12
N THR A 78 -2.93 3.92 16.89
CA THR A 78 -2.60 4.89 15.84
C THR A 78 -2.98 6.30 16.32
N SER A 79 -2.44 7.33 15.67
CA SER A 79 -2.86 8.73 15.87
C SER A 79 -3.77 9.17 14.72
N TYR A 80 -4.46 10.30 14.89
CA TYR A 80 -5.28 10.88 13.81
C TYR A 80 -4.46 11.17 12.56
N GLU A 81 -3.26 11.73 12.73
CA GLU A 81 -2.35 12.11 11.66
C GLU A 81 -1.76 10.89 10.94
N ASP A 82 -1.37 9.86 11.70
CA ASP A 82 -0.88 8.59 11.14
C ASP A 82 -1.98 7.89 10.32
N LEU A 83 -3.20 7.84 10.86
CA LEU A 83 -4.35 7.28 10.15
C LEU A 83 -4.67 8.07 8.88
N GLN A 84 -4.64 9.41 8.94
CA GLN A 84 -4.86 10.28 7.78
C GLN A 84 -3.79 10.09 6.69
N ALA A 85 -2.52 9.92 7.07
CA ALA A 85 -1.44 9.63 6.14
C ALA A 85 -1.64 8.27 5.46
N LYS A 86 -2.01 7.23 6.22
CA LYS A 86 -2.28 5.87 5.71
C LYS A 86 -3.54 5.81 4.84
N ALA A 87 -4.57 6.58 5.16
CA ALA A 87 -5.83 6.61 4.43
C ALA A 87 -5.70 7.13 2.99
N LYS A 88 -4.59 7.76 2.63
CA LYS A 88 -4.28 8.12 1.23
C LYS A 88 -4.17 6.90 0.31
N ARG A 89 -3.87 5.72 0.87
CA ARG A 89 -3.72 4.45 0.13
C ARG A 89 -4.98 3.59 0.17
N TRP A 90 -6.05 4.03 0.85
CA TRP A 90 -7.28 3.27 0.95
C TRP A 90 -8.05 3.32 -0.38
N ILE A 91 -8.74 2.23 -0.69
CA ILE A 91 -9.54 2.11 -1.92
C ILE A 91 -10.93 2.67 -1.61
N ILE A 92 -10.99 4.00 -1.46
CA ILE A 92 -12.18 4.79 -1.12
C ILE A 92 -12.18 6.06 -1.95
N LYS A 93 -13.36 6.60 -2.26
CA LYS A 93 -13.45 7.90 -2.93
C LYS A 93 -12.86 9.03 -2.05
N PRO A 94 -12.19 10.02 -2.66
CA PRO A 94 -11.65 11.17 -1.93
C PRO A 94 -12.70 11.88 -1.05
N ASP A 95 -13.88 12.20 -1.59
CA ASP A 95 -14.92 12.91 -0.86
C ASP A 95 -15.45 12.12 0.35
N THR A 96 -15.53 10.80 0.21
CA THR A 96 -16.02 9.88 1.25
C THR A 96 -14.99 9.73 2.35
N ARG A 97 -13.71 9.64 2.00
CA ARG A 97 -12.60 9.73 2.95
C ARG A 97 -12.62 11.05 3.70
N ASP A 98 -12.76 12.17 3.00
CA ASP A 98 -12.74 13.49 3.63
C ASP A 98 -13.92 13.65 4.61
N LEU A 99 -15.09 13.11 4.25
CA LEU A 99 -16.26 13.05 5.14
C LEU A 99 -16.02 12.14 6.36
N LEU A 100 -15.36 10.99 6.19
CA LEU A 100 -14.96 10.11 7.29
C LEU A 100 -14.10 10.87 8.31
N PHE A 101 -13.03 11.53 7.84
CA PHE A 101 -12.11 12.27 8.70
C PHE A 101 -12.75 13.48 9.37
N LYS A 102 -13.69 14.15 8.70
CA LYS A 102 -14.51 15.22 9.27
C LYS A 102 -15.36 14.71 10.44
N LYS A 103 -16.06 13.58 10.26
CA LYS A 103 -16.87 12.95 11.31
C LYS A 103 -16.02 12.45 12.47
N MET A 104 -14.90 11.78 12.17
CA MET A 104 -13.97 11.27 13.17
C MET A 104 -13.41 12.42 14.03
N LYS A 105 -13.03 13.55 13.40
CA LYS A 105 -12.59 14.74 14.12
C LYS A 105 -13.69 15.28 15.05
N ALA A 106 -14.94 15.34 14.61
CA ALA A 106 -16.04 15.77 15.46
C ALA A 106 -16.22 14.89 16.71
N TYR A 107 -16.04 13.56 16.59
CA TYR A 107 -16.05 12.65 17.74
C TYR A 107 -14.88 12.89 18.69
N LEU A 108 -13.67 13.10 18.17
CA LEU A 108 -12.49 13.38 18.99
C LEU A 108 -12.61 14.73 19.70
N ASP A 109 -13.08 15.77 19.01
CA ASP A 109 -13.27 17.11 19.56
C ASP A 109 -14.36 17.13 20.66
N ALA A 110 -15.34 16.21 20.62
CA ALA A 110 -16.34 16.02 21.68
C ALA A 110 -15.77 15.39 22.96
N GLY A 111 -14.56 14.81 22.91
CA GLY A 111 -13.81 14.36 24.08
C GLY A 111 -14.29 13.06 24.76
N LYS A 112 -15.47 12.53 24.44
CA LYS A 112 -15.91 11.19 24.88
C LYS A 112 -16.51 10.43 23.72
N VAL A 113 -15.77 9.44 23.21
CA VAL A 113 -16.25 8.56 22.16
C VAL A 113 -16.71 7.24 22.78
N PRO A 114 -17.99 6.86 22.67
CA PRO A 114 -18.43 5.55 23.14
C PRO A 114 -17.95 4.44 22.20
N ALA A 115 -17.65 3.27 22.78
CA ALA A 115 -17.33 2.07 22.00
C ALA A 115 -18.54 1.64 21.15
N LEU A 116 -18.26 0.96 20.03
CA LEU A 116 -19.31 0.32 19.25
C LEU A 116 -19.90 -0.87 20.00
N THR A 117 -21.21 -1.07 19.87
CA THR A 117 -21.88 -2.28 20.34
C THR A 117 -21.47 -3.50 19.51
N ALA A 118 -21.75 -4.71 20.00
CA ALA A 118 -21.48 -5.94 19.25
C ALA A 118 -22.23 -5.97 17.90
N GLU A 119 -23.47 -5.48 17.87
CA GLU A 119 -24.28 -5.39 16.65
C GLU A 119 -23.69 -4.41 15.64
N GLU A 120 -23.21 -3.25 16.11
CA GLU A 120 -22.54 -2.25 15.28
C GLU A 120 -21.23 -2.76 14.69
N ASN A 121 -20.41 -3.43 15.49
CA ASN A 121 -19.21 -4.10 14.99
C ASN A 121 -19.56 -5.15 13.94
N GLY A 122 -20.60 -5.96 14.18
CA GLY A 122 -21.08 -6.94 13.21
C GLY A 122 -21.53 -6.33 11.88
N ARG A 123 -22.11 -5.12 11.89
CA ARG A 123 -22.45 -4.37 10.66
C ARG A 123 -21.19 -3.90 9.92
N LEU A 124 -20.22 -3.34 10.64
CA LEU A 124 -18.95 -2.92 10.04
C LEU A 124 -18.20 -4.11 9.44
N ASP A 125 -18.10 -5.23 10.15
CA ASP A 125 -17.39 -6.41 9.66
C ASP A 125 -18.04 -7.01 8.40
N LYS A 126 -19.37 -7.08 8.37
CA LYS A 126 -20.11 -7.50 7.17
C LYS A 126 -19.83 -6.60 5.97
N SER A 127 -19.84 -5.29 6.17
CA SER A 127 -19.56 -4.33 5.09
C SER A 127 -18.13 -4.45 4.56
N LYS A 128 -17.14 -4.62 5.46
CA LYS A 128 -15.75 -4.86 5.09
C LYS A 128 -15.60 -6.15 4.30
N GLU A 129 -16.39 -7.19 4.62
CA GLU A 129 -16.39 -8.41 3.83
C GLU A 129 -17.00 -8.21 2.43
N GLN A 130 -18.08 -7.45 2.30
CA GLN A 130 -18.64 -7.11 1.00
C GLN A 130 -17.62 -6.35 0.13
N ILE A 131 -16.91 -5.37 0.70
CA ILE A 131 -15.84 -4.63 0.01
C ILE A 131 -14.71 -5.57 -0.41
N ARG A 132 -14.31 -6.53 0.44
CA ARG A 132 -13.29 -7.53 0.07
C ARG A 132 -13.73 -8.40 -1.10
N LEU A 133 -15.01 -8.79 -1.16
CA LEU A 133 -15.55 -9.57 -2.27
C LEU A 133 -15.57 -8.77 -3.58
N ILE A 134 -15.86 -7.47 -3.53
CA ILE A 134 -15.76 -6.58 -4.70
C ILE A 134 -14.32 -6.47 -5.19
N LEU A 135 -13.36 -6.31 -4.28
CA LEU A 135 -11.94 -6.16 -4.61
C LEU A 135 -11.27 -7.47 -5.04
N ALA A 136 -11.82 -8.61 -4.63
CA ALA A 136 -11.28 -9.94 -4.90
C ALA A 136 -12.42 -10.95 -5.19
N PRO A 137 -13.15 -10.79 -6.30
CA PRO A 137 -14.35 -11.60 -6.58
C PRO A 137 -14.04 -13.10 -6.68
N GLY A 138 -12.85 -13.45 -7.19
CA GLY A 138 -12.40 -14.84 -7.26
C GLY A 138 -12.18 -15.53 -5.91
N LYS A 139 -12.12 -14.78 -4.79
CA LYS A 139 -11.97 -15.36 -3.44
C LYS A 139 -13.24 -16.07 -2.98
N GLY A 140 -14.41 -15.65 -3.48
CA GLY A 140 -15.69 -16.28 -3.18
C GLY A 140 -16.07 -17.43 -4.13
N ASP A 141 -15.37 -17.56 -5.26
CA ASP A 141 -15.69 -18.56 -6.29
C ASP A 141 -15.00 -19.89 -5.97
N THR A 142 -15.61 -20.65 -5.06
CA THR A 142 -15.11 -21.96 -4.63
C THR A 142 -15.04 -22.98 -5.77
N LYS A 143 -15.85 -22.82 -6.83
CA LYS A 143 -15.78 -23.66 -8.02
C LYS A 143 -14.54 -23.34 -8.84
N LEU A 144 -14.29 -22.06 -9.12
CA LEU A 144 -13.06 -21.63 -9.79
C LEU A 144 -11.84 -22.07 -8.99
N ILE A 145 -11.83 -21.82 -7.68
CA ILE A 145 -10.74 -22.26 -6.78
C ILE A 145 -10.51 -23.77 -6.88
N GLY A 146 -11.58 -24.58 -6.92
CA GLY A 146 -11.50 -26.03 -7.08
C GLY A 146 -10.99 -26.50 -8.45
N THR A 147 -11.10 -25.66 -9.49
CA THR A 147 -10.61 -25.96 -10.86
C THR A 147 -9.17 -25.51 -11.10
N LEU A 148 -8.66 -24.57 -10.32
CA LEU A 148 -7.28 -24.08 -10.46
C LEU A 148 -6.31 -25.02 -9.73
N SER A 149 -5.21 -25.39 -10.40
CA SER A 149 -4.17 -26.17 -9.73
C SER A 149 -3.49 -25.35 -8.63
N MET A 150 -2.96 -26.04 -7.62
CA MET A 150 -2.20 -25.40 -6.54
C MET A 150 -1.00 -24.61 -7.09
N ASP A 151 -0.29 -25.17 -8.06
CA ASP A 151 0.87 -24.53 -8.70
C ASP A 151 0.49 -23.23 -9.41
N TYR A 152 -0.66 -23.22 -10.09
CA TYR A 152 -1.17 -22.01 -10.75
C TYR A 152 -1.57 -20.92 -9.73
N CYS A 153 -2.18 -21.31 -8.61
CA CYS A 153 -2.48 -20.39 -7.52
C CYS A 153 -1.21 -19.82 -6.88
N ILE A 154 -0.16 -20.62 -6.74
CA ILE A 154 1.16 -20.19 -6.26
C ILE A 154 1.80 -19.20 -7.23
N ASP A 155 1.79 -19.49 -8.54
CA ASP A 155 2.35 -18.61 -9.58
C ASP A 155 1.62 -17.26 -9.63
N LEU A 156 0.28 -17.25 -9.64
CA LEU A 156 -0.51 -16.02 -9.60
C LEU A 156 -0.16 -15.15 -8.39
N ARG A 157 0.00 -15.77 -7.22
CA ARG A 157 0.39 -15.07 -5.99
C ARG A 157 1.82 -14.54 -6.08
N ALA A 158 2.74 -15.30 -6.65
CA ALA A 158 4.12 -14.87 -6.88
C ALA A 158 4.18 -13.64 -7.80
N ARG A 159 3.41 -13.64 -8.90
CA ARG A 159 3.30 -12.50 -9.82
C ARG A 159 2.73 -11.25 -9.15
N TYR A 160 1.71 -11.40 -8.32
CA TYR A 160 1.15 -10.31 -7.53
C TYR A 160 2.21 -9.66 -6.62
N TRP A 161 2.98 -10.47 -5.89
CA TRP A 161 4.04 -9.98 -5.00
C TRP A 161 5.21 -9.36 -5.76
N ALA A 162 5.63 -9.97 -6.86
CA ALA A 162 6.67 -9.42 -7.74
C ALA A 162 6.30 -8.02 -8.26
N LYS A 163 5.01 -7.79 -8.57
CA LYS A 163 4.54 -6.47 -9.00
C LYS A 163 4.62 -5.43 -7.88
N ARG A 164 4.24 -5.78 -6.64
CA ARG A 164 4.35 -4.86 -5.49
C ARG A 164 5.81 -4.52 -5.15
N MET A 165 6.69 -5.50 -5.27
CA MET A 165 8.13 -5.33 -5.18
C MET A 165 8.68 -4.33 -6.20
N GLN A 166 8.28 -4.46 -7.47
CA GLN A 166 8.65 -3.51 -8.53
C GLN A 166 8.14 -2.09 -8.24
N ASN A 167 7.01 -1.95 -7.55
CA ASN A 167 6.44 -0.66 -7.15
C ASN A 167 7.13 -0.03 -5.92
N GLY A 168 8.20 -0.64 -5.40
CA GLY A 168 9.01 -0.09 -4.30
C GLY A 168 8.48 -0.41 -2.90
N GLU A 169 7.51 -1.31 -2.77
CA GLU A 169 6.95 -1.74 -1.48
C GLU A 169 7.83 -2.81 -0.79
N THR A 170 9.10 -2.47 -0.56
CA THR A 170 10.14 -3.42 -0.08
C THR A 170 9.98 -3.83 1.38
N GLU A 171 9.24 -3.07 2.20
CA GLU A 171 8.91 -3.41 3.60
C GLU A 171 8.18 -4.76 3.72
N ILE A 172 7.51 -5.17 2.64
CA ILE A 172 6.76 -6.41 2.55
C ILE A 172 7.71 -7.61 2.55
N LEU A 173 8.89 -7.50 1.94
CA LEU A 173 9.89 -8.56 2.00
C LEU A 173 10.48 -8.72 3.40
N GLU A 174 10.74 -7.62 4.10
CA GLU A 174 11.25 -7.68 5.47
C GLU A 174 10.23 -8.35 6.41
N ASN A 175 8.94 -8.05 6.22
CA ASN A 175 7.85 -8.72 6.93
C ASN A 175 7.63 -10.18 6.47
N ALA A 176 7.87 -10.50 5.20
CA ALA A 176 7.78 -11.85 4.68
C ALA A 176 8.94 -12.72 5.18
N LYS A 177 10.18 -12.20 5.23
CA LYS A 177 11.36 -12.91 5.77
C LYS A 177 11.17 -13.35 7.23
N THR A 178 10.45 -12.56 8.02
CA THR A 178 10.19 -12.84 9.44
C THR A 178 8.97 -13.75 9.67
N LYS A 179 7.92 -13.65 8.84
CA LYS A 179 6.67 -14.43 9.03
C LYS A 179 6.57 -15.67 8.15
N TRP A 180 7.29 -15.72 7.03
CA TRP A 180 7.20 -16.76 6.02
C TRP A 180 8.62 -17.32 5.83
N PRO A 181 8.93 -18.52 6.35
CA PRO A 181 10.20 -19.16 6.05
C PRO A 181 10.21 -19.50 4.57
N LEU A 182 10.72 -18.58 3.74
CA LEU A 182 11.01 -18.85 2.33
C LEU A 182 12.00 -20.02 2.32
N THR A 183 11.60 -21.11 1.69
CA THR A 183 12.47 -22.27 1.44
C THR A 183 13.74 -21.80 0.74
N LYS A 184 14.87 -22.46 1.04
CA LYS A 184 16.22 -22.03 0.60
C LYS A 184 16.32 -21.84 -0.91
N ASP A 185 15.47 -22.51 -1.68
CA ASP A 185 15.49 -22.54 -3.14
C ASP A 185 15.04 -21.23 -3.81
N LEU A 186 14.40 -20.32 -3.06
CA LEU A 186 13.96 -19.00 -3.55
C LEU A 186 14.90 -17.85 -3.13
N ARG A 187 16.08 -18.17 -2.54
CA ARG A 187 17.06 -17.17 -2.04
C ARG A 187 18.22 -16.89 -3.01
N ALA A 188 18.11 -17.27 -4.28
CA ALA A 188 19.14 -17.03 -5.29
C ALA A 188 19.11 -15.58 -5.80
#